data_AF-A0A535J5C6-F1
#
_entry.id   AF-A0A535J5C6-F1
#
_cell.length_a   1.000
_cell.length_b   1.000
_cell.length_c   1.000
_cell.angle_alpha   90.00
_cell.angle_beta   90.00
_cell.angle_gamma   90.00
#
_symmetry.space_group_name_H-M   'P 1'
#
loop_
_entity.id
_entity.type
_entity.pdbx_description
1 polymer ?
#
loop_
_entity_poly.entity_id
_entity_poly.type
_entity_poly.pdbx_seq_one_letter_code
_entity_poly.pdbx_strand_id
1 'polypeptide(L)'
;MLEDFARRGAFTHATNGEEFARRFLSIFGGQQLIHGHTPISSMLRCPPGKIDSPCIYAGGQCVNVDGGMFLGGRGFVYQLRVPGGSNAPA
;
A
#
# COMPACT_ATOMS: atom_id res chain seq x y z
N MET A 1 2.61 11.33 18.96
CA MET A 1 3.21 10.03 18.56
C MET A 1 2.15 8.98 18.23
N LEU A 2 1.12 8.78 19.06
CA LEU A 2 -0.03 7.90 18.72
C LEU A 2 -1.02 8.54 17.70
N GLU A 3 -1.23 9.85 17.76
CA GLU A 3 -2.15 10.54 16.84
C GLU A 3 -1.70 10.50 15.37
N ASP A 4 -0.39 10.57 15.12
CA ASP A 4 0.18 10.41 13.78
C ASP A 4 -0.04 8.99 13.21
N PHE A 5 -0.12 7.99 14.09
CA PHE A 5 -0.28 6.58 13.74
C PHE A 5 -1.65 6.31 13.09
N ALA A 6 -2.70 6.99 13.57
CA ALA A 6 -4.07 6.83 13.06
C ALA A 6 -4.41 7.84 11.95
N ARG A 7 -3.47 8.71 11.57
CA ARG A 7 -3.75 9.76 10.59
C ARG A 7 -3.93 9.18 9.19
N ARG A 8 -5.11 9.39 8.63
CA ARG A 8 -5.42 8.98 7.25
C ARG A 8 -4.47 9.68 6.27
N GLY A 9 -3.81 8.90 5.41
CA GLY A 9 -2.89 9.44 4.39
C GLY A 9 -1.51 9.87 4.92
N ALA A 10 -1.08 9.39 6.10
CA ALA A 10 0.24 9.73 6.65
C ALA A 10 1.41 9.44 5.69
N PHE A 11 1.29 8.42 4.84
CA PHE A 11 2.34 7.97 3.92
C PHE A 11 2.16 8.45 2.47
N THR A 12 1.04 9.08 2.13
CA THR A 12 0.70 9.44 0.73
C THR A 12 1.29 10.78 0.28
N HIS A 13 1.98 11.49 1.18
CA HIS A 13 2.56 12.79 0.91
C HIS A 13 3.81 12.64 0.04
N ALA A 14 3.83 13.31 -1.12
CA ALA A 14 4.89 13.14 -2.11
C ALA A 14 6.29 13.56 -1.62
N THR A 15 6.37 14.52 -0.69
CA THR A 15 7.64 15.09 -0.23
C THR A 15 8.31 14.31 0.90
N ASN A 16 7.56 13.55 1.70
CA ASN A 16 8.09 12.91 2.91
C ASN A 16 7.52 11.51 3.20
N GLY A 17 6.61 10.99 2.36
CA GLY A 17 5.93 9.71 2.59
C GLY A 17 6.90 8.53 2.68
N GLU A 18 7.94 8.51 1.84
CA GLU A 18 9.00 7.49 1.86
C GLU A 18 9.85 7.57 3.13
N GLU A 19 10.31 8.76 3.53
CA GLU A 19 11.10 8.88 4.76
C GLU A 19 10.28 8.47 5.99
N PHE A 20 9.00 8.85 6.03
CA PHE A 20 8.09 8.51 7.11
C PHE A 20 7.82 7.00 7.15
N ALA A 21 7.55 6.37 6.00
CA ALA A 21 7.38 4.92 5.89
C ALA A 21 8.65 4.17 6.33
N ARG A 22 9.83 4.62 5.90
CA ARG A 22 11.13 4.04 6.30
C ARG A 22 11.32 4.09 7.82
N ARG A 23 11.07 5.25 8.45
CA ARG A 23 11.21 5.41 9.90
C ARG A 23 10.21 4.52 10.66
N PHE A 24 8.97 4.49 10.20
CA PHE A 24 7.93 3.62 10.75
C PHE A 24 8.35 2.16 10.70
N LEU A 25 8.73 1.67 9.52
CA LEU A 25 9.15 0.28 9.31
C LEU A 25 10.38 -0.08 10.15
N SER A 26 11.33 0.85 10.30
CA SER A 26 12.51 0.65 11.15
C SER A 26 12.18 0.44 12.63
N ILE A 27 11.11 1.06 13.14
CA ILE A 27 10.68 0.88 14.54
C ILE A 27 10.15 -0.54 14.76
N PHE A 28 9.44 -1.09 13.77
CA PHE A 28 8.81 -2.41 13.85
C PHE A 28 9.64 -3.54 13.23
N GLY A 29 10.83 -3.25 12.71
CA GLY A 29 11.67 -4.23 11.99
C GLY A 29 11.06 -4.73 10.67
N GLY A 30 10.14 -3.96 10.08
CA GLY A 30 9.46 -4.30 8.82
C GLY A 30 10.22 -3.82 7.58
N GLN A 31 9.84 -4.35 6.42
CA GLN A 31 10.38 -3.93 5.11
C GLN A 31 9.34 -3.29 4.20
N GLN A 32 8.05 -3.62 4.40
CA GLN A 32 6.95 -3.11 3.59
C GLN A 32 5.69 -3.04 4.44
N LEU A 33 4.92 -1.96 4.27
CA LEU A 33 3.61 -1.74 4.88
C LEU A 33 2.52 -2.12 3.87
N ILE A 34 1.83 -3.23 4.14
CA ILE A 34 0.66 -3.65 3.36
C ILE A 34 -0.59 -3.13 4.05
N HIS A 35 -1.46 -2.43 3.33
CA HIS A 35 -2.66 -1.85 3.93
C HIS A 35 -3.85 -1.83 2.97
N GLY A 36 -5.02 -1.48 3.53
CA GLY A 36 -6.25 -1.24 2.78
C GLY A 36 -7.08 -0.15 3.47
N HIS A 37 -8.38 -0.40 3.62
CA HIS A 37 -9.40 0.46 4.26
C HIS A 37 -9.76 1.73 3.48
N THR A 38 -8.77 2.42 2.92
CA THR A 38 -9.00 3.46 1.90
C THR A 38 -8.75 2.85 0.52
N PRO A 39 -9.80 2.67 -0.31
CA PRO A 39 -9.65 2.08 -1.63
C PRO A 39 -8.65 2.83 -2.50
N ILE A 40 -7.91 2.08 -3.31
CA ILE A 40 -6.95 2.64 -4.27
C ILE A 40 -7.64 3.66 -5.19
N SER A 41 -8.86 3.38 -5.61
CA SER A 41 -9.69 4.28 -6.43
C SER A 41 -9.95 5.63 -5.77
N SER A 42 -10.09 5.69 -4.45
CA SER A 42 -10.21 6.95 -3.70
C SER A 42 -8.89 7.71 -3.65
N MET A 43 -7.76 7.01 -3.49
CA MET A 43 -6.42 7.63 -3.49
C MET A 43 -6.07 8.20 -4.86
N LEU A 44 -6.32 7.43 -5.93
CA LEU A 44 -6.00 7.80 -7.31
C LEU A 44 -7.08 8.67 -7.97
N ARG A 45 -8.21 8.91 -7.29
CA ARG A 45 -9.38 9.64 -7.80
C ARG A 45 -9.85 9.09 -9.16
N CYS A 46 -10.02 7.76 -9.22
CA CYS A 46 -10.48 7.07 -10.42
C CYS A 46 -11.65 6.11 -10.10
N PRO A 47 -12.38 5.60 -11.12
CA PRO A 47 -13.44 4.62 -10.88
C PRO A 47 -12.91 3.29 -10.29
N PRO A 48 -13.60 2.66 -9.31
CA PRO A 48 -13.19 1.38 -8.72
C PRO A 48 -12.95 0.25 -9.73
N GLY A 49 -13.75 0.19 -10.80
CA GLY A 49 -13.61 -0.82 -11.85
C GLY A 49 -12.31 -0.76 -12.65
N LYS A 50 -11.51 0.31 -12.50
CA LYS A 50 -10.17 0.43 -13.12
C LYS A 50 -9.04 -0.14 -12.27
N ILE A 51 -9.33 -0.59 -11.04
CA ILE A 51 -8.31 -1.14 -10.16
C ILE A 51 -8.22 -2.65 -10.39
N ASP A 52 -7.08 -3.11 -10.90
CA ASP A 52 -6.77 -4.52 -11.14
C ASP A 52 -5.42 -4.97 -10.54
N SER A 53 -4.66 -4.03 -9.98
CA SER A 53 -3.35 -4.25 -9.37
C SER A 53 -3.22 -3.46 -8.06
N PRO A 54 -2.28 -3.85 -7.17
CA PRO A 54 -1.97 -3.04 -6.00
C PRO A 54 -1.43 -1.65 -6.40
N CYS A 55 -1.58 -0.68 -5.50
CA CYS A 55 -0.92 0.61 -5.62
C CYS A 55 0.33 0.63 -4.74
N ILE A 56 1.50 0.69 -5.38
CA ILE A 56 2.81 0.74 -4.72
C ILE A 56 3.30 2.18 -4.71
N TYR A 57 3.66 2.69 -3.53
CA TYR A 57 4.08 4.09 -3.35
C TYR A 57 5.12 4.21 -2.22
N ALA A 58 5.55 5.44 -1.93
CA ALA A 58 6.55 5.74 -0.90
C ALA A 58 7.84 4.92 -1.09
N GLY A 59 8.46 5.01 -2.27
CA GLY A 59 9.69 4.27 -2.58
C GLY A 59 9.54 2.74 -2.60
N GLY A 60 8.31 2.22 -2.74
CA GLY A 60 8.03 0.78 -2.68
C GLY A 60 7.81 0.24 -1.28
N GLN A 61 7.80 1.11 -0.26
CA GLN A 61 7.64 0.73 1.14
C GLN A 61 6.17 0.60 1.54
N CYS A 62 5.24 1.19 0.80
CA CYS A 62 3.81 1.06 1.05
C CYS A 62 3.10 0.42 -0.13
N VAL A 63 2.21 -0.54 0.17
CA VAL A 63 1.38 -1.22 -0.81
C VAL A 63 -0.06 -1.18 -0.35
N ASN A 64 -0.91 -0.51 -1.11
CA ASN A 64 -2.35 -0.59 -0.94
C ASN A 64 -2.89 -1.76 -1.76
N VAL A 65 -3.62 -2.68 -1.11
CA VAL A 65 -4.26 -3.86 -1.73
C VAL A 65 -5.79 -3.78 -1.70
N ASP A 66 -6.36 -2.64 -1.33
CA ASP A 66 -7.81 -2.43 -1.34
C ASP A 66 -8.31 -2.02 -2.73
N GLY A 67 -8.72 -3.04 -3.50
CA GLY A 67 -9.34 -2.87 -4.82
C GLY A 67 -10.72 -2.21 -4.80
N GLY A 68 -11.30 -1.94 -3.62
CA GLY A 68 -12.62 -1.34 -3.51
C GLY A 68 -13.75 -2.27 -3.94
N MET A 69 -13.67 -3.57 -3.60
CA MET A 69 -14.70 -4.56 -3.94
C MET A 69 -16.10 -4.13 -3.44
N PHE A 70 -16.19 -3.50 -2.27
CA PHE A 70 -17.46 -2.98 -1.74
C PHE A 70 -18.07 -1.84 -2.57
N LEU A 71 -17.27 -1.21 -3.44
CA LEU A 71 -17.69 -0.18 -4.39
C LEU A 71 -17.89 -0.75 -5.81
N GLY A 72 -17.88 -2.08 -5.97
CA GLY A 72 -17.97 -2.75 -7.27
C GLY A 72 -16.63 -2.84 -8.02
N GLY A 73 -15.50 -2.61 -7.35
CA GLY A 73 -14.16 -2.86 -7.88
C GLY A 73 -13.84 -4.36 -7.99
N ARG A 74 -12.79 -4.70 -8.74
CA ARG A 74 -12.34 -6.10 -8.89
C ARG A 74 -11.56 -6.55 -7.67
N GLY A 75 -11.69 -7.83 -7.31
CA GLY A 75 -10.76 -8.49 -6.39
C GLY A 75 -9.48 -8.89 -7.10
N PHE A 76 -8.35 -8.85 -6.39
CA PHE A 76 -7.05 -9.34 -6.89
C PHE A 76 -6.21 -9.90 -5.74
N VAL A 77 -5.17 -10.66 -6.09
CA VAL A 77 -4.18 -11.19 -5.16
C VAL A 77 -2.84 -10.53 -5.42
N TYR A 78 -2.13 -10.13 -4.37
CA TYR A 78 -0.78 -9.60 -4.46
C TYR A 78 0.20 -10.53 -3.73
N GLN A 79 1.13 -11.11 -4.48
CA GLN A 79 2.17 -11.98 -3.94
C GLN A 79 3.35 -11.12 -3.43
N LEU A 80 3.62 -11.20 -2.13
CA LEU A 80 4.79 -10.54 -1.54
C LEU A 80 6.06 -11.26 -1.98
N ARG A 81 7.09 -10.48 -2.36
CA ARG A 81 8.43 -11.02 -2.58
C ARG A 81 9.11 -11.20 -1.23
N VAL A 82 9.51 -12.43 -0.92
CA VAL A 82 10.44 -12.69 0.18
C VAL A 82 11.86 -12.40 -0.34
N PRO A 83 12.68 -11.60 0.36
CA PRO A 83 14.07 -11.43 -0.01
C PRO A 83 14.76 -12.80 -0.10
N GLY A 84 15.23 -13.18 -1.29
CA GLY A 84 15.87 -14.46 -1.58
C GLY A 84 15.00 -15.54 -2.25
N GLY A 85 13.70 -15.32 -2.49
CA GLY A 85 12.83 -16.26 -3.22
C GLY A 85 12.71 -15.96 -4.72
N SER A 86 12.96 -16.96 -5.58
CA SER A 86 12.78 -16.84 -7.04
C SER A 86 11.30 -16.86 -7.43
N ASN A 87 10.90 -15.96 -8.33
CA ASN A 87 9.51 -15.77 -8.77
C ASN A 87 9.24 -16.46 -10.12
N ALA A 88 9.61 -17.74 -10.26
CA ALA A 88 9.21 -18.52 -11.43
C ALA A 88 7.76 -18.98 -11.24
N PRO A 89 6.81 -18.62 -12.14
CA PRO A 89 5.51 -19.26 -12.15
C PRO A 89 5.69 -20.76 -12.50
N ALA A 90 4.98 -21.63 -11.78
CA ALA A 90 4.79 -23.02 -12.17
C ALA A 90 3.84 -23.12 -13.37
#